data_AF-A0A9D9RC69-F1
#
_entry.id   AF-A0A9D9RC69-F1
#
_cell.length_a   1.000
_cell.length_b   1.000
_cell.length_c   1.000
_cell.angle_alpha   90.00
_cell.angle_beta   90.00
_cell.angle_gamma   90.00
#
_symmetry.space_group_name_H-M   'P 1'
#
loop_
_entity.id
_entity.type
_entity.pdbx_description
1 polymer ?
#
loop_
_entity_poly.entity_id
_entity_poly.type
_entity_poly.pdbx_seq_one_letter_code
_entity_poly.pdbx_strand_id
1 'polypeptide(L)'
;MILECIATSLADALAIESSGGDRVELVSCLEHGGFTPSDGLVRAVLDAVSIPVAVMLRPEQDSFHYSESLLSVMRRDALRFQELGVRRVVTGILDEDGIADVTTLSRVLEGTDFDVTFHRAIDESSDVAASLERINKYPRITHILTSLGQGCVDENLDCLPWYLEHARPRLILGSGITHGNVEHIQQSLPSKEIDLHVGTALRFGVASNPVDAQSLREFVKIVKNLNLHDEVHIENESSAQEVTIDRTLRVFKDAGFGLFIHFGLYSLLGGEYRGKVTPFLAEWIRLSLDIPDNEYHQLAASFNPTTFNADHICNFARTWGMKYICLTAKHHDGFALFDSSADSFNSV
;
A
#
# COMPACT_ATOMS: atom_id res chain seq x y z
N MET A 1 -6.21 13.24 19.67
CA MET A 1 -5.22 13.07 18.61
C MET A 1 -5.41 11.67 18.08
N ILE A 2 -5.69 11.56 16.79
CA ILE A 2 -5.81 10.29 16.07
C ILE A 2 -4.46 10.05 15.38
N LEU A 3 -4.01 8.79 15.40
CA LEU A 3 -2.92 8.31 14.56
C LEU A 3 -3.51 7.67 13.30
N GLU A 4 -3.39 8.38 12.18
CA GLU A 4 -3.73 7.89 10.84
C GLU A 4 -2.50 7.20 10.23
N CYS A 5 -2.70 6.02 9.65
CA CYS A 5 -1.62 5.21 9.07
C CYS A 5 -1.95 4.80 7.63
N ILE A 6 -0.95 4.83 6.76
CA ILE A 6 -1.12 4.45 5.35
C ILE A 6 -1.14 2.92 5.21
N ALA A 7 -2.22 2.39 4.64
CA ALA A 7 -2.31 1.02 4.15
C ALA A 7 -2.18 0.98 2.61
N THR A 8 -1.43 0.00 2.09
CA THR A 8 -1.39 -0.30 0.65
C THR A 8 -1.93 -1.70 0.33
N SER A 9 -2.33 -2.44 1.37
CA SER A 9 -2.86 -3.80 1.29
C SER A 9 -3.85 -4.07 2.41
N LEU A 10 -4.63 -5.15 2.28
CA LEU A 10 -5.50 -5.64 3.37
C LEU A 10 -4.69 -6.01 4.61
N ALA A 11 -3.51 -6.62 4.43
CA ALA A 11 -2.64 -7.00 5.53
C ALA A 11 -2.16 -5.78 6.32
N ASP A 12 -1.84 -4.67 5.64
CA ASP A 12 -1.48 -3.43 6.30
C ASP A 12 -2.65 -2.87 7.12
N ALA A 13 -3.86 -2.83 6.56
CA ALA A 13 -5.04 -2.32 7.27
C ALA A 13 -5.32 -3.12 8.55
N LEU A 14 -5.25 -4.45 8.48
CA LEU A 14 -5.38 -5.33 9.65
C LEU A 14 -4.24 -5.13 10.66
N ALA A 15 -2.99 -4.96 10.18
CA ALA A 15 -1.85 -4.68 11.04
C ALA A 15 -2.00 -3.33 11.76
N ILE A 16 -2.54 -2.33 11.07
CA ILE A 16 -2.81 -1.00 11.63
C ILE A 16 -3.82 -1.08 12.77
N GLU A 17 -4.96 -1.72 12.53
CA GLU A 17 -6.01 -1.87 13.54
C GLU A 17 -5.52 -2.68 14.76
N SER A 18 -4.94 -3.86 14.53
CA SER A 18 -4.46 -4.74 15.59
C SER A 18 -3.30 -4.17 16.41
N SER A 19 -2.58 -3.17 15.87
CA SER A 19 -1.47 -2.51 16.56
C SER A 19 -1.87 -1.19 17.23
N GLY A 20 -3.15 -0.80 17.17
CA GLY A 20 -3.70 0.36 17.88
C GLY A 20 -3.66 1.68 17.11
N GLY A 21 -3.50 1.63 15.77
CA GLY A 21 -3.75 2.77 14.90
C GLY A 21 -5.24 3.13 14.89
N ASP A 22 -5.55 4.41 14.76
CA ASP A 22 -6.90 4.93 14.97
C ASP A 22 -7.67 5.13 13.67
N ARG A 23 -6.97 5.25 12.52
CA ARG A 23 -7.56 5.44 11.18
C ARG A 23 -6.63 4.93 10.09
N VAL A 24 -7.20 4.36 9.03
CA VAL A 24 -6.46 3.99 7.82
C VAL A 24 -6.61 5.06 6.76
N GLU A 25 -5.52 5.49 6.13
CA GLU A 25 -5.53 6.04 4.78
C GLU A 25 -5.19 4.92 3.79
N LEU A 26 -6.12 4.56 2.92
CA LEU A 26 -5.95 3.48 1.94
C LEU A 26 -5.55 4.06 0.58
N VAL A 27 -4.38 3.63 0.09
CA VAL A 27 -3.79 4.11 -1.17
C VAL A 27 -3.25 2.95 -2.01
N SER A 28 -3.06 3.17 -3.30
CA SER A 28 -2.13 2.39 -4.14
C SER A 28 -0.84 3.18 -4.39
N CYS A 29 0.27 2.52 -4.78
CA CYS A 29 1.51 3.19 -5.20
C CYS A 29 2.05 4.28 -4.23
N LEU A 30 2.28 3.91 -2.97
CA LEU A 30 2.79 4.83 -1.94
C LEU A 30 4.13 5.46 -2.32
N GLU A 31 4.98 4.76 -3.06
CA GLU A 31 6.25 5.25 -3.58
C GLU A 31 6.12 6.52 -4.46
N HIS A 32 4.92 6.79 -4.96
CA HIS A 32 4.57 7.98 -5.75
C HIS A 32 3.57 8.91 -5.04
N GLY A 33 3.49 8.81 -3.71
CA GLY A 33 2.63 9.63 -2.86
C GLY A 33 1.18 9.17 -2.75
N GLY A 34 0.83 8.00 -3.30
CA GLY A 34 -0.50 7.41 -3.18
C GLY A 34 -1.44 7.78 -4.33
N PHE A 35 -2.13 6.79 -4.90
CA PHE A 35 -3.22 6.93 -5.88
C PHE A 35 -4.49 6.23 -5.42
N THR A 36 -5.55 6.42 -6.19
CA THR A 36 -6.82 5.71 -6.04
C THR A 36 -6.57 4.18 -6.00
N PRO A 37 -6.91 3.48 -4.92
CA PRO A 37 -6.81 2.02 -4.84
C PRO A 37 -7.92 1.33 -5.66
N SER A 38 -7.73 0.05 -5.98
CA SER A 38 -8.73 -0.73 -6.71
C SER A 38 -9.96 -1.03 -5.86
N ASP A 39 -11.13 -1.14 -6.50
CA ASP A 39 -12.40 -1.53 -5.88
C ASP A 39 -12.28 -2.74 -4.95
N GLY A 40 -11.57 -3.78 -5.42
CA GLY A 40 -11.41 -5.02 -4.66
C GLY A 40 -10.65 -4.80 -3.36
N LEU A 41 -9.61 -3.97 -3.38
CA LEU A 41 -8.86 -3.62 -2.18
C LEU A 41 -9.70 -2.76 -1.23
N VAL A 42 -10.40 -1.75 -1.75
CA VAL A 42 -11.30 -0.89 -0.96
C VAL A 42 -12.35 -1.74 -0.26
N ARG A 43 -13.04 -2.62 -0.99
CA ARG A 43 -14.08 -3.47 -0.42
C ARG A 43 -13.52 -4.41 0.64
N ALA A 44 -12.41 -5.09 0.34
CA ALA A 44 -11.80 -6.03 1.27
C ALA A 44 -11.38 -5.36 2.58
N VAL A 45 -10.85 -4.13 2.53
CA VAL A 45 -10.47 -3.38 3.74
C VAL A 45 -11.70 -2.93 4.52
N LEU A 46 -12.69 -2.33 3.86
CA LEU A 46 -13.93 -1.88 4.52
C LEU A 46 -14.68 -3.04 5.21
N ASP A 47 -14.63 -4.25 4.64
CA ASP A 47 -15.26 -5.43 5.23
C ASP A 47 -14.47 -6.01 6.42
N ALA A 48 -13.16 -5.75 6.50
CA ALA A 48 -12.27 -6.44 7.42
C ALA A 48 -11.89 -5.64 8.67
N VAL A 49 -11.85 -4.30 8.59
CA VAL A 49 -11.48 -3.43 9.73
C VAL A 49 -12.69 -2.68 10.27
N SER A 50 -12.69 -2.43 11.57
CA SER A 50 -13.71 -1.64 12.27
C SER A 50 -13.30 -0.17 12.46
N ILE A 51 -12.01 0.13 12.42
CA ILE A 51 -11.51 1.52 12.46
C ILE A 51 -11.89 2.30 11.18
N PRO A 52 -12.06 3.64 11.27
CA PRO A 52 -12.38 4.45 10.10
C PRO A 52 -11.36 4.31 8.96
N VAL A 53 -11.84 4.36 7.72
CA VAL A 53 -11.02 4.27 6.50
C VAL A 53 -11.27 5.52 5.65
N ALA A 54 -10.18 6.23 5.36
CA ALA A 54 -10.12 7.32 4.37
C ALA A 54 -9.51 6.76 3.08
N VAL A 55 -10.17 6.92 1.94
CA VAL A 55 -9.70 6.33 0.67
C VAL A 55 -9.16 7.42 -0.24
N MET A 56 -7.95 7.24 -0.77
CA MET A 56 -7.37 8.17 -1.73
C MET A 56 -8.22 8.24 -3.00
N LEU A 57 -8.49 9.46 -3.47
CA LEU A 57 -9.12 9.76 -4.74
C LEU A 57 -8.17 10.68 -5.51
N ARG A 58 -7.20 10.05 -6.17
CA ARG A 58 -6.13 10.69 -6.94
C ARG A 58 -5.75 9.78 -8.11
N PRO A 59 -6.00 10.19 -9.37
CA PRO A 59 -5.93 9.27 -10.50
C PRO A 59 -4.49 8.92 -10.91
N GLU A 60 -3.52 9.83 -10.74
CA GLU A 60 -2.14 9.62 -11.21
C GLU A 60 -1.09 10.56 -10.57
N GLN A 61 0.16 10.38 -10.98
CA GLN A 61 1.36 11.10 -10.52
C GLN A 61 1.65 12.38 -11.31
N ASP A 62 0.69 13.28 -11.40
CA ASP A 62 0.92 14.60 -11.99
C ASP A 62 0.54 15.71 -11.00
N SER A 63 0.67 16.96 -11.45
CA SER A 63 0.22 18.14 -10.70
C SER A 63 -1.19 17.96 -10.16
N PHE A 64 -1.52 18.66 -9.07
CA PHE A 64 -2.88 18.67 -8.52
C PHE A 64 -3.90 19.46 -9.36
N HIS A 65 -3.49 19.92 -10.55
CA HIS A 65 -4.34 20.46 -11.58
C HIS A 65 -4.64 19.38 -12.63
N TYR A 66 -5.92 19.06 -12.82
CA TYR A 66 -6.34 17.91 -13.62
C TYR A 66 -7.10 18.33 -14.88
N SER A 67 -6.82 17.63 -15.99
CA SER A 67 -7.61 17.76 -17.21
C SER A 67 -9.07 17.28 -17.02
N GLU A 68 -10.00 17.76 -17.84
CA GLU A 68 -11.41 17.33 -17.77
C GLU A 68 -11.59 15.81 -17.93
N SER A 69 -10.71 15.14 -18.69
CA SER A 69 -10.71 13.67 -18.79
C SER A 69 -10.37 13.00 -17.46
N LEU A 70 -9.38 13.51 -16.73
CA LEU A 70 -8.99 12.98 -15.42
C LEU A 70 -10.04 13.31 -14.36
N LEU A 71 -10.61 14.52 -14.38
CA LEU A 71 -11.74 14.89 -13.52
C LEU A 71 -12.94 13.97 -13.75
N SER A 72 -13.20 13.56 -15.01
CA SER A 72 -14.23 12.57 -15.30
C SER A 72 -13.90 11.18 -14.75
N VAL A 73 -12.64 10.77 -14.67
CA VAL A 73 -12.23 9.51 -14.02
C VAL A 73 -12.45 9.61 -12.51
N MET A 74 -11.94 10.67 -11.88
CA MET A 74 -12.15 10.91 -10.44
C MET A 74 -13.64 10.92 -10.07
N ARG A 75 -14.51 11.50 -10.90
CA ARG A 75 -15.96 11.48 -10.64
C ARG A 75 -16.53 10.06 -10.68
N ARG A 76 -16.08 9.21 -11.60
CA ARG A 76 -16.53 7.80 -11.67
C ARG A 76 -16.07 7.03 -10.43
N ASP A 77 -14.81 7.21 -10.03
CA ASP A 77 -14.25 6.60 -8.82
C ASP A 77 -14.98 7.09 -7.56
N ALA A 78 -15.29 8.38 -7.48
CA ALA A 78 -16.06 8.95 -6.37
C ALA A 78 -17.47 8.34 -6.26
N LEU A 79 -18.21 8.23 -7.37
CA LEU A 79 -19.52 7.58 -7.36
C LEU A 79 -19.40 6.10 -6.98
N ARG A 80 -18.34 5.43 -7.44
CA ARG A 80 -18.09 4.04 -7.08
C ARG A 80 -17.78 3.85 -5.59
N PHE A 81 -16.98 4.74 -5.01
CA PHE A 81 -16.70 4.76 -3.58
C PHE A 81 -17.96 4.97 -2.74
N GLN A 82 -18.94 5.75 -3.25
CA GLN A 82 -20.23 5.96 -2.59
C GLN A 82 -21.00 4.64 -2.51
N GLU A 83 -21.02 3.88 -3.61
CA GLU A 83 -21.66 2.55 -3.66
C GLU A 83 -20.97 1.53 -2.74
N LEU A 84 -19.65 1.61 -2.60
CA LEU A 84 -18.87 0.72 -1.73
C LEU A 84 -19.03 1.04 -0.24
N GLY A 85 -19.58 2.21 0.11
CA GLY A 85 -19.79 2.65 1.49
C GLY A 85 -18.62 3.43 2.09
N VAL A 86 -17.73 3.98 1.26
CA VAL A 86 -16.67 4.89 1.71
C VAL A 86 -17.31 6.11 2.36
N ARG A 87 -16.81 6.50 3.53
CA ARG A 87 -17.29 7.68 4.27
C ARG A 87 -16.43 8.91 4.08
N ARG A 88 -15.15 8.70 3.77
CA ARG A 88 -14.15 9.75 3.66
C ARG A 88 -13.25 9.50 2.46
N VAL A 89 -13.06 10.55 1.65
CA VAL A 89 -12.08 10.55 0.57
C VAL A 89 -10.93 11.50 0.89
N VAL A 90 -9.74 11.13 0.45
CA VAL A 90 -8.54 11.96 0.50
C VAL A 90 -8.24 12.46 -0.89
N THR A 91 -8.31 13.77 -1.12
CA THR A 91 -8.11 14.37 -2.44
C THR A 91 -7.82 15.86 -2.33
N GLY A 92 -7.25 16.47 -3.34
CA GLY A 92 -7.05 17.91 -3.42
C GLY A 92 -6.83 18.32 -4.86
N ILE A 93 -7.48 19.41 -5.25
CA ILE A 93 -7.44 19.95 -6.61
C ILE A 93 -6.99 21.41 -6.52
N LEU A 94 -6.04 21.78 -7.35
CA LEU A 94 -5.58 23.15 -7.54
C LEU A 94 -6.05 23.66 -8.92
N ASP A 95 -6.33 24.95 -9.01
CA ASP A 95 -6.60 25.65 -10.28
C ASP A 95 -5.30 25.97 -11.04
N GLU A 96 -5.43 26.63 -12.20
CA GLU A 96 -4.30 27.04 -13.03
C GLU A 96 -3.34 28.01 -12.32
N ASP A 97 -3.81 28.71 -11.29
CA ASP A 97 -2.99 29.62 -10.48
C ASP A 97 -2.30 28.90 -9.31
N GLY A 98 -2.56 27.60 -9.10
CA GLY A 98 -2.01 26.83 -7.98
C GLY A 98 -2.75 27.06 -6.64
N ILE A 99 -4.00 27.50 -6.70
CA ILE A 99 -4.86 27.76 -5.52
C ILE A 99 -5.94 26.68 -5.45
N ALA A 100 -6.36 26.29 -4.25
CA ALA A 100 -7.38 25.25 -4.06
C ALA A 100 -8.67 25.50 -4.88
N ASP A 101 -9.02 24.56 -5.75
CA ASP A 101 -10.23 24.62 -6.58
C ASP A 101 -11.36 23.78 -5.98
N VAL A 102 -12.00 24.36 -4.97
CA VAL A 102 -13.16 23.75 -4.30
C VAL A 102 -14.39 23.64 -5.21
N THR A 103 -14.47 24.44 -6.28
CA THR A 103 -15.58 24.39 -7.24
C THR A 103 -15.50 23.12 -8.08
N THR A 104 -14.32 22.85 -8.64
CA THR A 104 -14.06 21.61 -9.38
C THR A 104 -14.15 20.40 -8.46
N LEU A 105 -13.62 20.47 -7.24
CA LEU A 105 -13.78 19.41 -6.24
C LEU A 105 -15.27 19.11 -5.97
N SER A 106 -16.09 20.14 -5.79
CA SER A 106 -17.54 19.97 -5.60
C SER A 106 -18.22 19.30 -6.80
N ARG A 107 -17.78 19.62 -8.02
CA ARG A 107 -18.27 18.99 -9.26
C ARG A 107 -17.86 17.51 -9.37
N VAL A 108 -16.64 17.16 -8.96
CA VAL A 108 -16.16 15.76 -8.93
C VAL A 108 -16.95 14.93 -7.92
N LEU A 109 -17.29 15.51 -6.77
CA LEU A 109 -17.99 14.82 -5.67
C LEU A 109 -19.52 14.97 -5.69
N GLU A 110 -20.09 15.48 -6.78
CA GLU A 110 -21.54 15.59 -6.90
C GLU A 110 -22.19 14.20 -6.94
N GLY A 111 -23.24 13.99 -6.13
CA GLY A 111 -23.91 12.70 -5.96
C GLY A 111 -23.31 11.82 -4.87
N THR A 112 -22.34 12.33 -4.10
CA THR A 112 -21.74 11.65 -2.94
C THR A 112 -21.90 12.49 -1.67
N ASP A 113 -21.75 11.87 -0.50
CA ASP A 113 -21.88 12.51 0.82
C ASP A 113 -20.62 12.43 1.68
N PHE A 114 -19.46 12.13 1.07
CA PHE A 114 -18.18 12.00 1.77
C PHE A 114 -17.77 13.25 2.56
N ASP A 115 -17.17 12.98 3.73
CA ASP A 115 -16.15 13.85 4.30
C ASP A 115 -14.91 13.87 3.40
N VAL A 116 -14.23 15.01 3.36
CA VAL A 116 -13.00 15.19 2.58
C VAL A 116 -11.85 15.55 3.50
N THR A 117 -10.73 14.83 3.34
CA THR A 117 -9.41 15.28 3.75
C THR A 117 -8.76 15.96 2.54
N PHE A 118 -8.55 17.27 2.59
CA PHE A 118 -7.77 17.97 1.57
C PHE A 118 -6.30 17.63 1.77
N HIS A 119 -5.73 16.87 0.84
CA HIS A 119 -4.39 16.32 1.02
C HIS A 119 -3.28 17.34 0.78
N ARG A 120 -2.04 16.85 0.66
CA ARG A 120 -0.82 17.65 0.53
C ARG A 120 -0.70 18.55 -0.71
N ALA A 121 -1.70 18.58 -1.59
CA ALA A 121 -1.85 19.66 -2.57
C ALA A 121 -1.77 21.06 -1.96
N ILE A 122 -2.19 21.24 -0.70
CA ILE A 122 -2.07 22.52 0.00
C ILE A 122 -0.59 22.94 0.18
N ASP A 123 0.32 21.97 0.35
CA ASP A 123 1.76 22.21 0.52
C ASP A 123 2.42 22.65 -0.80
N GLU A 124 1.78 22.39 -1.94
CA GLU A 124 2.18 22.85 -3.28
C GLU A 124 1.43 24.12 -3.73
N SER A 125 0.58 24.69 -2.88
CA SER A 125 -0.18 25.87 -3.25
C SER A 125 0.73 27.09 -3.42
N SER A 126 0.47 27.87 -4.47
CA SER A 126 1.16 29.14 -4.74
C SER A 126 0.80 30.23 -3.73
N ASP A 127 -0.40 30.16 -3.15
CA ASP A 127 -0.91 31.03 -2.09
C ASP A 127 -1.76 30.21 -1.11
N VAL A 128 -1.11 29.76 -0.03
CA VAL A 128 -1.73 28.96 1.02
C VAL A 128 -2.87 29.74 1.70
N ALA A 129 -2.76 31.06 1.87
CA ALA A 129 -3.79 31.85 2.53
C ALA A 129 -5.07 31.89 1.68
N ALA A 130 -4.93 32.16 0.38
CA ALA A 130 -6.05 32.11 -0.55
C ALA A 130 -6.67 30.70 -0.64
N SER A 131 -5.84 29.65 -0.63
CA SER A 131 -6.30 28.26 -0.60
C SER A 131 -7.10 27.94 0.67
N LEU A 132 -6.61 28.32 1.85
CA LEU A 132 -7.33 28.13 3.10
C LEU A 132 -8.65 28.89 3.12
N GLU A 133 -8.72 30.12 2.60
CA GLU A 133 -9.97 30.86 2.48
C GLU A 133 -11.03 30.12 1.65
N ARG A 134 -10.62 29.47 0.56
CA ARG A 134 -11.52 28.69 -0.30
C ARG A 134 -11.91 27.38 0.37
N ILE A 135 -10.95 26.66 0.94
CA ILE A 135 -11.16 25.41 1.68
C ILE A 135 -12.13 25.61 2.84
N ASN A 136 -11.95 26.66 3.64
CA ASN A 136 -12.79 26.98 4.80
C ASN A 136 -14.27 27.22 4.44
N LYS A 137 -14.56 27.62 3.19
CA LYS A 137 -15.92 27.87 2.70
C LYS A 137 -16.61 26.60 2.21
N TYR A 138 -15.88 25.50 2.04
CA TYR A 138 -16.42 24.25 1.52
C TYR A 138 -16.67 23.23 2.66
N PRO A 139 -17.93 23.02 3.09
CA PRO A 139 -18.25 22.34 4.34
C PRO A 139 -17.88 20.85 4.38
N ARG A 140 -17.66 20.23 3.21
CA ARG A 140 -17.27 18.82 3.13
C ARG A 140 -15.79 18.60 3.40
N ILE A 141 -14.93 19.62 3.30
CA ILE A 141 -13.53 19.49 3.76
C ILE A 141 -13.54 19.59 5.27
N THR A 142 -13.38 18.45 5.92
CA THR A 142 -13.34 18.37 7.39
C THR A 142 -11.92 18.31 7.91
N HIS A 143 -10.95 17.89 7.08
CA HIS A 143 -9.55 17.77 7.47
C HIS A 143 -8.61 18.29 6.37
N ILE A 144 -7.41 18.72 6.77
CA ILE A 144 -6.30 19.06 5.87
C ILE A 144 -5.08 18.23 6.27
N LEU A 145 -4.52 17.45 5.35
CA LEU A 145 -3.25 16.76 5.51
C LEU A 145 -2.13 17.63 4.94
N THR A 146 -1.17 18.03 5.78
CA THR A 146 -0.15 19.02 5.44
C THR A 146 1.17 18.75 6.17
N SER A 147 2.28 19.13 5.54
CA SER A 147 3.59 19.32 6.18
C SER A 147 3.85 20.76 6.59
N LEU A 148 2.79 21.58 6.66
CA LEU A 148 2.82 23.01 6.94
C LEU A 148 3.59 23.83 5.90
N GLY A 149 3.64 23.34 4.65
CA GLY A 149 4.46 23.88 3.56
C GLY A 149 5.30 22.80 2.86
N GLN A 150 6.17 23.22 1.94
CA GLN A 150 7.07 22.32 1.22
C GLN A 150 8.08 21.66 2.17
N GLY A 151 8.48 20.43 1.86
CA GLY A 151 9.44 19.67 2.67
C GLY A 151 8.78 18.76 3.70
N CYS A 152 9.46 18.58 4.84
CA CYS A 152 8.98 17.73 5.93
C CYS A 152 8.36 18.57 7.06
N VAL A 153 7.41 17.99 7.80
CA VAL A 153 6.71 18.73 8.87
C VAL A 153 7.64 19.29 9.94
N ASP A 154 8.71 18.57 10.28
CA ASP A 154 9.68 18.96 11.30
C ASP A 154 10.43 20.26 10.94
N GLU A 155 10.55 20.57 9.65
CA GLU A 155 11.18 21.79 9.12
C GLU A 155 10.23 23.00 9.20
N ASN A 156 8.92 22.76 9.32
CA ASN A 156 7.87 23.76 9.18
C ASN A 156 6.99 23.92 10.43
N LEU A 157 7.35 23.30 11.56
CA LEU A 157 6.55 23.38 12.80
C LEU A 157 6.30 24.82 13.27
N ASP A 158 7.22 25.75 12.98
CA ASP A 158 7.07 27.17 13.30
C ASP A 158 5.88 27.83 12.58
N CYS A 159 5.40 27.25 11.48
CA CYS A 159 4.21 27.70 10.74
C CYS A 159 2.90 27.25 11.39
N LEU A 160 2.93 26.29 12.32
CA LEU A 160 1.73 25.70 12.92
C LEU A 160 0.78 26.74 13.56
N PRO A 161 1.24 27.74 14.34
CA PRO A 161 0.33 28.73 14.93
C PRO A 161 -0.47 29.49 13.87
N TRP A 162 0.15 29.81 12.73
CA TRP A 162 -0.54 30.48 11.63
C TRP A 162 -1.62 29.57 11.03
N TYR A 163 -1.32 28.29 10.78
CA TYR A 163 -2.31 27.34 10.28
C TYR A 163 -3.48 27.16 11.26
N LEU A 164 -3.23 27.11 12.57
CA LEU A 164 -4.30 26.97 13.57
C LEU A 164 -5.22 28.20 13.63
N GLU A 165 -4.70 29.40 13.36
CA GLU A 165 -5.50 30.62 13.31
C GLU A 165 -6.38 30.68 12.03
N HIS A 166 -5.82 30.22 10.90
CA HIS A 166 -6.41 30.42 9.57
C HIS A 166 -7.21 29.22 9.05
N ALA A 167 -6.88 27.99 9.42
CA ALA A 167 -7.62 26.80 9.03
C ALA A 167 -8.85 26.60 9.91
N ARG A 168 -9.94 26.14 9.31
CA ARG A 168 -11.16 25.67 10.00
C ARG A 168 -11.28 24.15 9.99
N PRO A 169 -10.93 23.44 8.91
CA PRO A 169 -10.78 21.99 8.96
C PRO A 169 -9.71 21.57 9.97
N ARG A 170 -9.87 20.37 10.50
CA ARG A 170 -8.91 19.79 11.43
C ARG A 170 -7.59 19.47 10.72
N LEU A 171 -6.47 19.82 11.33
CA LEU A 171 -5.16 19.52 10.74
C LEU A 171 -4.73 18.08 11.04
N ILE A 172 -4.18 17.44 10.01
CA ILE A 172 -3.45 16.19 10.09
C ILE A 172 -2.01 16.51 9.65
N LEU A 173 -1.05 16.33 10.56
CA LEU A 173 0.35 16.55 10.25
C LEU A 173 0.96 15.27 9.68
N GLY A 174 1.62 15.38 8.52
CA GLY A 174 2.25 14.25 7.85
C GLY A 174 3.51 14.66 7.07
N SER A 175 4.09 13.71 6.34
CA SER A 175 5.37 13.84 5.62
C SER A 175 6.57 14.10 6.54
N GLY A 176 7.41 13.07 6.71
CA GLY A 176 8.64 13.16 7.50
C GLY A 176 8.48 12.87 8.99
N ILE A 177 7.32 12.37 9.43
CA ILE A 177 7.16 11.84 10.79
C ILE A 177 7.88 10.49 10.88
N THR A 178 8.80 10.38 11.84
CA THR A 178 9.65 9.22 12.10
C THR A 178 9.71 8.93 13.61
N HIS A 179 10.26 7.77 13.97
CA HIS A 179 10.56 7.45 15.37
C HIS A 179 11.50 8.46 16.03
N GLY A 180 12.36 9.14 15.26
CA GLY A 180 13.34 10.09 15.77
C GLY A 180 12.76 11.46 16.12
N ASN A 181 11.61 11.84 15.54
CA ASN A 181 11.02 13.17 15.74
C ASN A 181 9.57 13.16 16.23
N VAL A 182 8.88 12.03 16.27
CA VAL A 182 7.47 11.96 16.69
C VAL A 182 7.25 12.51 18.11
N GLU A 183 8.17 12.25 19.04
CA GLU A 183 8.09 12.79 20.41
C GLU A 183 8.22 14.32 20.43
N HIS A 184 9.19 14.87 19.70
CA HIS A 184 9.40 16.32 19.57
C HIS A 184 8.19 17.01 18.93
N ILE A 185 7.67 16.43 17.83
CA ILE A 185 6.48 16.92 17.15
C ILE A 185 5.31 16.93 18.14
N GLN A 186 5.01 15.79 18.78
CA GLN A 186 3.90 15.66 19.72
C GLN A 186 3.96 16.67 20.87
N GLN A 187 5.15 16.91 21.45
CA GLN A 187 5.34 17.89 22.51
C GLN A 187 5.11 19.34 22.06
N SER A 188 5.29 19.61 20.76
CA SER A 188 5.06 20.93 20.16
C SER A 188 3.58 21.19 19.80
N LEU A 189 2.73 20.15 19.82
CA LEU A 189 1.33 20.29 19.43
C LEU A 189 0.45 20.75 20.60
N PRO A 190 -0.46 21.72 20.39
CA PRO A 190 -1.52 21.98 21.35
C PRO A 190 -2.40 20.73 21.48
N SER A 191 -2.58 20.25 22.72
CA SER A 191 -3.24 18.97 22.96
C SER A 191 -4.67 18.94 22.41
N LYS A 192 -5.03 17.86 21.71
CA LYS A 192 -6.37 17.45 21.21
C LYS A 192 -6.85 18.00 19.86
N GLU A 193 -6.25 19.04 19.27
CA GLU A 193 -6.78 19.62 18.02
C GLU A 193 -6.18 19.03 16.74
N ILE A 194 -5.01 18.40 16.84
CA ILE A 194 -4.24 17.92 15.67
C ILE A 194 -4.20 16.39 15.65
N ASP A 195 -4.24 15.82 14.45
CA ASP A 195 -4.00 14.40 14.17
C ASP A 195 -2.61 14.20 13.54
N LEU A 196 -2.07 12.98 13.61
CA LEU A 196 -0.80 12.62 12.99
C LEU A 196 -1.03 11.59 11.89
N HIS A 197 -0.23 11.68 10.84
CA HIS A 197 -0.28 10.80 9.68
C HIS A 197 1.09 10.19 9.40
N VAL A 198 1.15 8.85 9.36
CA VAL A 198 2.40 8.11 9.25
C VAL A 198 2.34 7.09 8.12
N GLY A 199 3.37 7.11 7.26
CA GLY A 199 3.55 6.20 6.14
C GLY A 199 4.80 5.33 6.29
N THR A 200 5.87 5.72 5.60
CA THR A 200 7.11 4.93 5.46
C THR A 200 7.86 4.65 6.76
N ALA A 201 7.66 5.44 7.82
CA ALA A 201 8.27 5.17 9.12
C ALA A 201 7.80 3.84 9.74
N LEU A 202 6.59 3.38 9.40
CA LEU A 202 6.08 2.07 9.79
C LEU A 202 6.61 0.94 8.88
N ARG A 203 7.42 1.26 7.86
CA ARG A 203 7.89 0.35 6.81
C ARG A 203 9.42 0.37 6.68
N PHE A 204 10.12 0.77 7.74
CA PHE A 204 11.58 0.95 7.77
C PHE A 204 12.11 1.88 6.66
N GLY A 205 11.34 2.91 6.31
CA GLY A 205 11.71 3.88 5.28
C GLY A 205 11.43 3.45 3.84
N VAL A 206 10.94 2.23 3.61
CA VAL A 206 10.71 1.70 2.26
C VAL A 206 9.22 1.56 2.00
N ALA A 207 8.67 2.33 1.05
CA ALA A 207 7.23 2.38 0.77
C ALA A 207 6.60 1.03 0.41
N SER A 208 7.36 0.14 -0.25
CA SER A 208 6.90 -1.18 -0.69
C SER A 208 6.93 -2.25 0.41
N ASN A 209 7.61 -2.01 1.53
CA ASN A 209 7.60 -2.94 2.66
C ASN A 209 6.21 -2.94 3.34
N PRO A 210 5.76 -4.07 3.92
CA PRO A 210 4.52 -4.08 4.71
C PRO A 210 4.65 -3.22 5.97
N VAL A 211 3.51 -2.85 6.56
CA VAL A 211 3.47 -2.20 7.88
C VAL A 211 4.04 -3.13 8.93
N ASP A 212 5.03 -2.65 9.68
CA ASP A 212 5.59 -3.34 10.83
C ASP A 212 4.77 -3.04 12.09
N ALA A 213 4.15 -4.10 12.63
CA ALA A 213 3.25 -4.01 13.77
C ALA A 213 3.97 -3.56 15.06
N GLN A 214 5.26 -3.89 15.23
CA GLN A 214 6.01 -3.46 16.41
C GLN A 214 6.32 -1.97 16.35
N SER A 215 6.81 -1.51 15.20
CA SER A 215 7.04 -0.10 14.87
C SER A 215 5.78 0.73 15.12
N LEU A 216 4.62 0.24 14.68
CA LEU A 216 3.35 0.93 14.95
C LEU A 216 2.98 0.94 16.43
N ARG A 217 3.15 -0.17 17.17
CA ARG A 217 2.92 -0.18 18.63
C ARG A 217 3.82 0.81 19.37
N GLU A 218 5.06 0.99 18.94
CA GLU A 218 5.98 1.98 19.49
C GLU A 218 5.50 3.41 19.21
N PHE A 219 5.07 3.69 17.98
CA PHE A 219 4.42 4.96 17.63
C PHE A 219 3.20 5.24 18.49
N VAL A 220 2.30 4.26 18.65
CA VAL A 220 1.08 4.38 19.46
C VAL A 220 1.42 4.72 20.91
N LYS A 221 2.45 4.10 21.49
CA LYS A 221 2.90 4.41 22.87
C LYS A 221 3.34 5.86 23.02
N ILE A 222 4.15 6.35 22.08
CA ILE A 222 4.64 7.74 22.09
C ILE A 222 3.45 8.69 21.94
N VAL A 223 2.67 8.54 20.86
CA VAL A 223 1.57 9.45 20.52
C VAL A 223 0.47 9.48 21.59
N LYS A 224 0.21 8.35 22.26
CA LYS A 224 -0.80 8.25 23.31
C LYS A 224 -0.26 8.52 24.73
N ASN A 225 1.03 8.86 24.88
CA ASN A 225 1.70 9.05 26.17
C ASN A 225 1.48 7.86 27.14
N LEU A 226 1.46 6.64 26.60
CA LEU A 226 1.36 5.44 27.41
C LEU A 226 2.75 5.19 28.00
N ASN A 227 2.90 5.34 29.31
CA ASN A 227 4.16 5.08 30.01
C ASN A 227 4.70 3.69 29.63
N LEU A 228 6.00 3.60 29.35
CA LEU A 228 6.72 2.35 29.05
C LEU A 228 6.69 1.30 30.18
N HIS A 229 5.94 1.54 31.26
CA HIS A 229 5.85 0.71 32.46
C HIS A 229 4.49 0.06 32.69
N ASP A 230 3.45 0.39 31.92
CA ASP A 230 2.16 -0.29 32.05
C ASP A 230 2.19 -1.55 31.17
N GLU A 231 2.67 -2.65 31.75
CA GLU A 231 2.39 -4.00 31.27
C GLU A 231 0.87 -4.18 31.22
N VAL A 232 0.31 -4.19 30.02
CA VAL A 232 -1.07 -4.62 29.79
C VAL A 232 -1.12 -6.11 30.07
N HIS A 233 -1.76 -6.49 31.18
CA HIS A 233 -2.23 -7.85 31.39
C HIS A 233 -3.24 -8.19 30.28
N ILE A 234 -2.79 -9.02 29.34
CA ILE A 234 -3.64 -9.60 28.30
C ILE A 234 -4.27 -10.87 28.90
N GLU A 235 -5.57 -10.81 29.20
CA GLU A 235 -6.38 -12.01 29.38
C GLU A 235 -6.68 -12.62 28.00
N ASN A 236 -6.27 -13.87 27.84
CA ASN A 236 -6.38 -14.67 26.61
C ASN A 236 -7.82 -15.15 26.40
N GLU A 237 -8.50 -14.67 25.36
CA GLU A 237 -9.62 -15.39 24.72
C GLU A 237 -9.54 -15.25 23.19
N SER A 238 -8.78 -16.12 22.53
CA SER A 238 -8.77 -16.30 21.05
C SER A 238 -7.94 -17.54 20.62
N SER A 239 -8.10 -18.67 21.32
CA SER A 239 -7.15 -19.80 21.26
C SER A 239 -7.26 -20.75 20.04
N ALA A 240 -7.88 -20.37 18.92
CA ALA A 240 -8.04 -21.28 17.77
C ALA A 240 -7.54 -20.71 16.43
N GLN A 241 -7.88 -19.46 16.09
CA GLN A 241 -7.42 -18.82 14.85
C GLN A 241 -6.02 -18.20 14.99
N GLU A 242 -5.75 -17.59 16.14
CA GLU A 242 -4.45 -16.99 16.49
C GLU A 242 -3.34 -18.05 16.56
N VAL A 243 -3.64 -19.22 17.14
CA VAL A 243 -2.73 -20.38 17.17
C VAL A 243 -2.36 -20.87 15.77
N THR A 244 -3.23 -20.70 14.78
CA THR A 244 -3.01 -21.21 13.41
C THR A 244 -2.17 -20.24 12.57
N ILE A 245 -2.41 -18.94 12.69
CA ILE A 245 -1.64 -17.89 11.99
C ILE A 245 -0.25 -17.75 12.62
N ASP A 246 -0.17 -17.73 13.94
CA ASP A 246 1.09 -17.62 14.68
C ASP A 246 1.96 -18.88 14.48
N ARG A 247 1.35 -20.07 14.40
CA ARG A 247 2.05 -21.29 13.97
C ARG A 247 2.56 -21.19 12.53
N THR A 248 1.76 -20.71 11.59
CA THR A 248 2.16 -20.62 10.18
C THR A 248 3.30 -19.61 9.98
N LEU A 249 3.23 -18.46 10.64
CA LEU A 249 4.28 -17.44 10.59
C LEU A 249 5.57 -17.90 11.29
N ARG A 250 5.46 -18.59 12.43
CA ARG A 250 6.62 -19.23 13.09
C ARG A 250 7.22 -20.30 12.21
N VAL A 251 6.41 -21.18 11.61
CA VAL A 251 6.89 -22.21 10.67
C VAL A 251 7.62 -21.58 9.49
N PHE A 252 7.13 -20.47 8.92
CA PHE A 252 7.82 -19.78 7.84
C PHE A 252 9.14 -19.12 8.29
N LYS A 253 9.14 -18.44 9.45
CA LYS A 253 10.34 -17.83 10.03
C LYS A 253 11.40 -18.87 10.41
N ASP A 254 10.98 -20.00 10.99
CA ASP A 254 11.83 -21.13 11.34
C ASP A 254 12.33 -21.88 10.10
N ALA A 255 11.55 -21.86 9.01
CA ALA A 255 11.95 -22.50 7.77
C ALA A 255 13.19 -21.83 7.17
N GLY A 256 13.26 -20.48 7.19
CA GLY A 256 14.47 -19.69 6.95
C GLY A 256 15.13 -19.87 5.57
N PHE A 257 15.77 -21.01 5.35
CA PHE A 257 16.48 -21.38 4.13
C PHE A 257 15.70 -22.45 3.33
N GLY A 258 15.42 -22.19 2.06
CA GLY A 258 14.65 -23.07 1.20
C GLY A 258 15.14 -23.10 -0.24
N LEU A 259 14.57 -24.00 -1.04
CA LEU A 259 14.84 -24.16 -2.47
C LEU A 259 13.66 -23.64 -3.29
N PHE A 260 13.91 -22.78 -4.27
CA PHE A 260 12.90 -22.37 -5.23
C PHE A 260 13.25 -22.90 -6.62
N ILE A 261 12.33 -23.64 -7.24
CA ILE A 261 12.54 -24.33 -8.50
C ILE A 261 11.60 -23.76 -9.56
N HIS A 262 12.19 -23.20 -10.60
CA HIS A 262 11.53 -22.94 -11.87
C HIS A 262 11.72 -24.16 -12.77
N PHE A 263 10.61 -24.85 -13.07
CA PHE A 263 10.61 -26.03 -13.93
C PHE A 263 9.51 -25.94 -14.99
N GLY A 264 9.87 -26.03 -16.27
CA GLY A 264 8.92 -25.87 -17.37
C GLY A 264 9.60 -25.90 -18.74
N LEU A 265 8.93 -25.37 -19.77
CA LEU A 265 9.42 -25.43 -21.15
C LEU A 265 10.81 -24.80 -21.32
N TYR A 266 11.06 -23.70 -20.63
CA TYR A 266 12.36 -23.03 -20.59
C TYR A 266 13.51 -23.93 -20.09
N SER A 267 13.21 -24.95 -19.27
CA SER A 267 14.22 -25.93 -18.82
C SER A 267 14.78 -26.77 -19.99
N LEU A 268 14.00 -26.98 -21.07
CA LEU A 268 14.48 -27.68 -22.27
C LEU A 268 15.52 -26.87 -23.03
N LEU A 269 15.43 -25.54 -22.97
CA LEU A 269 16.35 -24.63 -23.65
C LEU A 269 17.64 -24.41 -22.86
N GLY A 270 17.63 -24.66 -21.54
CA GLY A 270 18.84 -24.59 -20.72
C GLY A 270 19.52 -23.22 -20.71
N GLY A 271 18.79 -22.15 -21.03
CA GLY A 271 19.34 -20.81 -21.13
C GLY A 271 19.90 -20.43 -22.51
N GLU A 272 19.78 -21.29 -23.52
CA GLU A 272 20.26 -21.03 -24.87
C GLU A 272 19.16 -21.25 -25.94
N TYR A 273 19.08 -20.35 -26.91
CA TYR A 273 18.21 -20.50 -28.07
C TYR A 273 18.94 -20.01 -29.32
N ARG A 274 19.06 -20.90 -30.34
CA ARG A 274 19.74 -20.64 -31.61
C ARG A 274 21.16 -20.08 -31.47
N GLY A 275 21.96 -20.64 -30.56
CA GLY A 275 23.34 -20.20 -30.32
C GLY A 275 23.47 -18.90 -29.54
N LYS A 276 22.35 -18.33 -29.07
CA LYS A 276 22.35 -17.15 -28.18
C LYS A 276 22.00 -17.58 -26.77
N VAL A 277 22.86 -17.22 -25.83
CA VAL A 277 22.63 -17.42 -24.40
C VAL A 277 21.83 -16.25 -23.85
N THR A 278 20.81 -16.51 -23.03
CA THR A 278 20.04 -15.46 -22.37
C THR A 278 20.93 -14.63 -21.43
N PRO A 279 20.80 -13.29 -21.42
CA PRO A 279 21.51 -12.43 -20.46
C PRO A 279 20.90 -12.48 -19.05
N PHE A 280 19.75 -13.14 -18.89
CA PHE A 280 19.02 -13.28 -17.63
C PHE A 280 18.82 -14.75 -17.25
N LEU A 281 18.06 -14.99 -16.19
CA LEU A 281 17.69 -16.34 -15.77
C LEU A 281 16.93 -17.07 -16.89
N ALA A 282 17.14 -18.39 -16.99
CA ALA A 282 16.65 -19.20 -18.10
C ALA A 282 15.11 -19.23 -18.18
N GLU A 283 14.41 -19.09 -17.06
CA GLU A 283 12.95 -19.04 -17.03
C GLU A 283 12.35 -17.83 -17.77
N TRP A 284 13.13 -16.78 -17.98
CA TRP A 284 12.75 -15.60 -18.77
C TRP A 284 13.14 -15.69 -20.24
N ILE A 285 13.73 -16.79 -20.70
CA ILE A 285 14.36 -16.90 -22.03
C ILE A 285 13.43 -16.55 -23.21
N ARG A 286 12.13 -16.82 -23.08
CA ARG A 286 11.14 -16.44 -24.11
C ARG A 286 11.15 -14.93 -24.35
N LEU A 287 11.10 -14.15 -23.26
CA LEU A 287 11.15 -12.69 -23.31
C LEU A 287 12.54 -12.20 -23.69
N SER A 288 13.57 -12.73 -23.02
CA SER A 288 14.94 -12.23 -23.15
C SER A 288 15.54 -12.39 -24.55
N LEU A 289 15.11 -13.40 -25.31
CA LEU A 289 15.61 -13.69 -26.65
C LEU A 289 14.56 -13.50 -27.76
N ASP A 290 13.42 -12.87 -27.44
CA ASP A 290 12.28 -12.66 -28.35
C ASP A 290 11.90 -13.96 -29.10
N ILE A 291 11.75 -15.07 -28.36
CA ILE A 291 11.37 -16.35 -28.97
C ILE A 291 9.90 -16.24 -29.41
N PRO A 292 9.58 -16.44 -30.71
CA PRO A 292 8.22 -16.36 -31.20
C PRO A 292 7.28 -17.35 -30.48
N ASP A 293 6.09 -16.90 -30.12
CA ASP A 293 5.11 -17.67 -29.35
C ASP A 293 4.80 -19.04 -29.96
N ASN A 294 4.63 -19.09 -31.28
CA ASN A 294 4.35 -20.33 -32.01
C ASN A 294 5.51 -21.33 -31.92
N GLU A 295 6.75 -20.87 -31.88
CA GLU A 295 7.92 -21.72 -31.70
C GLU A 295 8.06 -22.16 -30.24
N TYR A 296 7.86 -21.25 -29.29
CA TYR A 296 7.94 -21.56 -27.87
C TYR A 296 6.88 -22.57 -27.43
N HIS A 297 5.63 -22.41 -27.90
CA HIS A 297 4.54 -23.33 -27.57
C HIS A 297 4.76 -24.76 -28.12
N GLN A 298 5.53 -24.92 -29.21
CA GLN A 298 5.88 -26.26 -29.72
C GLN A 298 6.76 -27.05 -28.73
N LEU A 299 7.47 -26.37 -27.82
CA LEU A 299 8.24 -27.04 -26.78
C LEU A 299 7.36 -27.91 -25.87
N ALA A 300 6.08 -27.58 -25.71
CA ALA A 300 5.14 -28.38 -24.91
C ALA A 300 5.04 -29.82 -25.41
N ALA A 301 5.05 -30.04 -26.73
CA ALA A 301 5.03 -31.39 -27.31
C ALA A 301 6.30 -32.19 -27.00
N SER A 302 7.41 -31.51 -26.67
CA SER A 302 8.70 -32.13 -26.32
C SER A 302 8.94 -32.21 -24.81
N PHE A 303 8.08 -31.58 -24.01
CA PHE A 303 8.25 -31.53 -22.56
C PHE A 303 7.79 -32.85 -21.94
N ASN A 304 8.74 -33.75 -21.74
CA ASN A 304 8.51 -35.06 -21.15
C ASN A 304 9.57 -35.36 -20.07
N PRO A 305 9.33 -34.96 -18.81
CA PRO A 305 10.33 -34.98 -17.75
C PRO A 305 10.52 -36.37 -17.12
N THR A 306 10.74 -37.41 -17.93
CA THR A 306 10.89 -38.81 -17.46
C THR A 306 12.10 -39.03 -16.55
N THR A 307 13.11 -38.16 -16.65
CA THR A 307 14.32 -38.19 -15.80
C THR A 307 14.20 -37.30 -14.56
N PHE A 308 13.09 -36.57 -14.39
CA PHE A 308 12.85 -35.76 -13.20
C PHE A 308 12.65 -36.68 -12.00
N ASN A 309 13.45 -36.45 -10.96
CA ASN A 309 13.42 -37.25 -9.73
C ASN A 309 13.20 -36.33 -8.53
N ALA A 310 11.93 -36.19 -8.14
CA ALA A 310 11.53 -35.36 -7.00
C ALA A 310 12.20 -35.81 -5.70
N ASP A 311 12.27 -37.12 -5.45
CA ASP A 311 12.89 -37.67 -4.24
C ASP A 311 14.37 -37.29 -4.15
N HIS A 312 15.09 -37.35 -5.27
CA HIS A 312 16.49 -36.97 -5.34
C HIS A 312 16.71 -35.50 -4.97
N ILE A 313 15.89 -34.60 -5.55
CA ILE A 313 15.95 -33.16 -5.28
C ILE A 313 15.62 -32.87 -3.81
N CYS A 314 14.55 -33.46 -3.29
CA CYS A 314 14.14 -33.33 -1.89
C CYS A 314 15.22 -33.82 -0.92
N ASN A 315 15.85 -34.96 -1.22
CA ASN A 315 16.94 -35.52 -0.40
C ASN A 315 18.19 -34.63 -0.41
N PHE A 316 18.54 -34.04 -1.57
CA PHE A 316 19.64 -33.09 -1.65
C PHE A 316 19.37 -31.80 -0.89
N ALA A 317 18.20 -31.19 -1.08
CA ALA A 317 17.78 -29.99 -0.38
C ALA A 317 17.85 -30.19 1.15
N ARG A 318 17.35 -31.33 1.65
CA ARG A 318 17.42 -31.70 3.06
C ARG A 318 18.85 -31.85 3.55
N THR A 319 19.74 -32.46 2.77
CA THR A 319 21.16 -32.64 3.11
C THR A 319 21.89 -31.30 3.24
N TRP A 320 21.50 -30.30 2.46
CA TRP A 320 22.04 -28.93 2.53
C TRP A 320 21.34 -28.04 3.57
N GLY A 321 20.45 -28.60 4.39
CA GLY A 321 19.81 -27.91 5.50
C GLY A 321 18.59 -27.06 5.10
N MET A 322 18.13 -27.13 3.85
CA MET A 322 16.92 -26.45 3.40
C MET A 322 15.68 -27.06 4.07
N LYS A 323 14.74 -26.20 4.47
CA LYS A 323 13.54 -26.59 5.25
C LYS A 323 12.27 -26.63 4.43
N TYR A 324 12.26 -26.01 3.25
CA TYR A 324 11.11 -25.98 2.36
C TYR A 324 11.54 -25.96 0.89
N ILE A 325 10.64 -26.38 0.02
CA ILE A 325 10.79 -26.32 -1.44
C ILE A 325 9.56 -25.63 -2.00
N CYS A 326 9.78 -24.63 -2.84
CA CYS A 326 8.75 -24.02 -3.68
C CYS A 326 8.99 -24.45 -5.13
N LEU A 327 7.93 -24.88 -5.81
CA LEU A 327 7.95 -25.27 -7.22
C LEU A 327 6.89 -24.47 -7.95
N THR A 328 7.25 -23.83 -9.07
CA THR A 328 6.27 -23.13 -9.90
C THR A 328 5.43 -24.13 -10.69
N ALA A 329 4.17 -24.31 -10.29
CA ALA A 329 3.24 -25.24 -10.96
C ALA A 329 2.67 -24.68 -12.29
N LYS A 330 2.61 -23.35 -12.40
CA LYS A 330 2.32 -22.61 -13.64
C LYS A 330 3.17 -21.34 -13.64
N HIS A 331 3.90 -21.12 -14.71
CA HIS A 331 4.79 -19.97 -14.84
C HIS A 331 4.12 -18.85 -15.66
N HIS A 332 4.70 -17.66 -15.67
CA HIS A 332 4.11 -16.50 -16.35
C HIS A 332 4.07 -16.64 -17.89
N ASP A 333 4.77 -17.65 -18.44
CA ASP A 333 4.66 -18.06 -19.85
C ASP A 333 3.34 -18.79 -20.18
N GLY A 334 2.53 -19.10 -19.18
CA GLY A 334 1.23 -19.73 -19.32
C GLY A 334 1.23 -21.26 -19.28
N PHE A 335 2.39 -21.92 -19.28
CA PHE A 335 2.46 -23.39 -19.28
C PHE A 335 2.20 -23.97 -17.89
N ALA A 336 1.27 -24.92 -17.78
CA ALA A 336 0.96 -25.60 -16.52
C ALA A 336 1.56 -27.01 -16.43
N LEU A 337 2.07 -27.38 -15.25
CA LEU A 337 2.59 -28.73 -14.96
C LEU A 337 1.51 -29.74 -14.55
N PHE A 338 0.24 -29.39 -14.72
CA PHE A 338 -0.92 -30.16 -14.27
C PHE A 338 -2.07 -30.01 -15.28
N ASP A 339 -2.96 -31.00 -15.32
CA ASP A 339 -4.16 -30.95 -16.15
C ASP A 339 -5.08 -29.80 -15.71
N SER A 340 -5.48 -28.97 -16.67
CA SER A 340 -6.26 -27.76 -16.45
C SER A 340 -7.41 -27.68 -17.44
N SER A 341 -8.63 -27.58 -16.92
CA SER A 341 -9.84 -27.34 -17.75
C SER A 341 -9.89 -25.95 -18.38
N ALA A 342 -9.09 -25.01 -17.88
CA ALA A 342 -9.08 -23.63 -18.36
C ALA A 342 -8.23 -23.42 -19.63
N ASP A 343 -7.23 -24.28 -19.86
CA ASP A 343 -6.30 -24.15 -20.98
C ASP A 343 -5.62 -25.49 -21.27
N SER A 344 -5.58 -25.88 -22.55
CA SER A 344 -4.88 -27.08 -23.04
C SER A 344 -3.35 -26.93 -23.06
N PHE A 345 -2.82 -25.74 -22.79
CA PHE A 345 -1.37 -25.50 -22.74
C PHE A 345 -0.76 -25.98 -21.41
N ASN A 346 -0.63 -27.31 -21.27
CA ASN A 346 -0.15 -27.97 -20.06
C ASN A 346 0.64 -29.27 -20.37
N SER A 347 1.17 -29.92 -19.33
CA SER A 347 2.07 -31.08 -19.44
C SER A 347 1.41 -32.46 -19.37
N VAL A 348 0.07 -32.56 -19.31
CA VAL A 348 -0.65 -33.82 -18.99
C VAL A 348 -1.57 -34.24 -20.12
#